data_AF-A0A1G9IHE2-F1
#
_entry.id   AF-A0A1G9IHE2-F1
#
_cell.length_a   1.000
_cell.length_b   1.000
_cell.length_c   1.000
_cell.angle_alpha   90.00
_cell.angle_beta   90.00
_cell.angle_gamma   90.00
#
_symmetry.space_group_name_H-M   'P 1'
#
loop_
_entity.id
_entity.type
_entity.pdbx_description
1 polymer ?
#
loop_
_entity_poly.entity_id
_entity_poly.type
_entity_poly.pdbx_seq_one_letter_code
_entity_poly.pdbx_strand_id
1 'polypeptide(L)'
;MNRLLKIFGTLLLLLTIEQSYGQQKGYNISFEFYNDTFNLNIDSSIIVGNDTTLSKLAIIAYYDKVSQGKYNTILDKLLAYKKAHELNDWLYYQLIRKTAQAISPKKENYERYTFYKWFFLGKSGYDARLTLADNRMIFYVNNDEDISDIPFVNYQHKKYMCLNRHDYAYADLNKVPAQEMISIPEAKGAFSYKVTRMPDFKPEDYYEKQVQFNYKHKTYHFNIKLNSDVEAIFANYPLVDFESYFNIPLSKETYGSLIPILKKNLNGMNQKRGIDYLMRFTRYAFLYEDDDKNFGKEKRLSPEETLFSKYSDCDDRAALFFFLVKEIYNLPMIALLYPTHITMAVQFDKPIGQPIQYKGKTYSFCEPTPQKENLSIGQVSADLKNVPYKIVYAYEPVHK
;
A
#
# COMPACT_ATOMS: atom_id res chain seq x y z
N MET A 1 -92.79 -14.57 -27.95
CA MET A 1 -92.05 -15.70 -28.56
C MET A 1 -90.91 -15.12 -29.40
N ASN A 2 -89.67 -15.35 -28.97
CA ASN A 2 -88.38 -15.25 -29.68
C ASN A 2 -88.00 -13.93 -30.42
N ARG A 3 -87.10 -13.13 -29.84
CA ARG A 3 -85.59 -13.17 -29.88
C ARG A 3 -85.04 -12.41 -31.11
N LEU A 4 -84.39 -11.25 -30.91
CA LEU A 4 -82.93 -11.07 -30.67
C LEU A 4 -82.07 -11.69 -31.80
N LEU A 5 -81.00 -11.13 -32.33
CA LEU A 5 -80.38 -9.80 -32.37
C LEU A 5 -79.20 -9.98 -33.35
N LYS A 6 -79.00 -9.00 -34.24
CA LYS A 6 -77.77 -8.58 -34.94
C LYS A 6 -76.55 -9.52 -35.03
N ILE A 7 -76.14 -9.73 -36.29
CA ILE A 7 -74.82 -10.09 -36.82
C ILE A 7 -73.71 -9.24 -36.19
N PHE A 8 -72.58 -9.84 -35.80
CA PHE A 8 -71.20 -9.45 -36.20
C PHE A 8 -70.20 -10.48 -35.66
N GLY A 9 -69.34 -10.99 -36.54
CA GLY A 9 -68.30 -11.96 -36.22
C GLY A 9 -67.06 -11.28 -35.64
N THR A 10 -66.39 -11.99 -34.73
CA THR A 10 -65.04 -11.64 -34.28
C THR A 10 -64.24 -12.92 -34.07
N LEU A 11 -63.24 -13.11 -34.94
CA LEU A 11 -62.19 -14.11 -34.85
C LEU A 11 -61.26 -13.70 -33.68
N LEU A 12 -61.21 -14.49 -32.61
CA LEU A 12 -60.33 -14.25 -31.47
C LEU A 12 -58.97 -14.90 -31.75
N LEU A 13 -57.97 -14.11 -32.14
CA LEU A 13 -56.57 -14.53 -32.13
C LEU A 13 -56.06 -14.47 -30.68
N LEU A 14 -55.79 -15.64 -30.09
CA LEU A 14 -55.05 -15.76 -28.84
C LEU A 14 -53.57 -15.47 -29.12
N LEU A 15 -53.15 -14.22 -28.87
CA LEU A 15 -51.75 -13.84 -28.77
C LEU A 15 -51.22 -14.28 -27.40
N THR A 16 -50.55 -15.43 -27.36
CA THR A 16 -49.67 -15.80 -26.25
C THR A 16 -48.49 -14.84 -26.23
N ILE A 17 -48.49 -13.89 -25.31
CA ILE A 17 -47.31 -13.06 -25.02
C ILE A 17 -46.31 -13.95 -24.28
N GLU A 18 -45.39 -14.57 -25.02
CA GLU A 18 -44.17 -15.08 -24.40
C GLU A 18 -43.34 -13.89 -23.94
N GLN A 19 -43.33 -13.63 -22.63
CA GLN A 19 -42.30 -12.79 -22.03
C GLN A 19 -40.97 -13.54 -22.09
N SER A 20 -40.28 -13.37 -23.21
CA SER A 20 -38.85 -13.67 -23.31
C SER A 20 -38.11 -12.72 -22.36
N TYR A 21 -37.75 -13.20 -21.16
CA TYR A 21 -36.74 -12.54 -20.33
C TYR A 21 -35.41 -12.63 -21.07
N GLY A 22 -35.07 -11.59 -21.84
CA GLY A 22 -33.73 -11.44 -22.39
C GLY A 22 -32.73 -11.41 -21.23
N GLN A 23 -31.76 -12.32 -21.22
CA GLN A 23 -30.63 -12.26 -20.30
C GLN A 23 -30.06 -10.84 -20.31
N GLN A 24 -29.98 -10.19 -19.13
CA GLN A 24 -29.30 -8.91 -18.99
C GLN A 24 -27.90 -9.04 -19.62
N LYS A 25 -27.64 -8.24 -20.66
CA LYS A 25 -26.35 -8.26 -21.39
C LYS A 25 -25.16 -7.80 -20.55
N GLY A 26 -25.41 -7.35 -19.32
CA GLY A 26 -24.42 -6.87 -18.37
C GLY A 26 -25.07 -6.11 -17.21
N TYR A 27 -24.24 -5.58 -16.32
CA TYR A 27 -24.64 -4.72 -15.20
C TYR A 27 -23.61 -3.60 -14.98
N ASN A 28 -24.02 -2.52 -14.35
CA ASN A 28 -23.10 -1.44 -13.99
C ASN A 28 -22.60 -1.63 -12.57
N ILE A 29 -21.32 -1.32 -12.34
CA ILE A 29 -20.75 -1.19 -11.00
C ILE A 29 -20.17 0.21 -10.83
N SER A 30 -20.29 0.72 -9.61
CA SER A 30 -19.75 2.01 -9.21
C SER A 30 -19.24 1.86 -7.78
N PHE A 31 -18.05 2.39 -7.51
CA PHE A 31 -17.51 2.46 -6.16
C PHE A 31 -16.56 3.63 -6.01
N GLU A 32 -16.49 4.17 -4.80
CA GLU A 32 -15.53 5.21 -4.46
C GLU A 32 -14.11 4.64 -4.38
N PHE A 33 -13.17 5.34 -4.99
CA PHE A 33 -11.74 5.06 -4.92
C PHE A 33 -10.98 6.36 -4.70
N TYR A 34 -10.62 6.60 -3.44
CA TYR A 34 -10.02 7.85 -2.96
C TYR A 34 -10.89 9.06 -3.29
N ASN A 35 -10.40 10.03 -4.08
CA ASN A 35 -11.16 11.22 -4.44
C ASN A 35 -12.09 11.10 -5.65
N ASP A 36 -12.25 9.90 -6.23
CA ASP A 36 -13.05 9.71 -7.46
C ASP A 36 -14.03 8.52 -7.36
N THR A 37 -15.05 8.53 -8.20
CA THR A 37 -16.01 7.44 -8.36
C THR A 37 -15.63 6.60 -9.59
N PHE A 38 -15.22 5.36 -9.36
CA PHE A 38 -14.84 4.44 -10.43
C PHE A 38 -16.06 3.70 -11.00
N ASN A 39 -16.40 3.98 -12.26
CA ASN A 39 -17.60 3.46 -12.91
C ASN A 39 -17.27 2.46 -14.03
N LEU A 40 -17.84 1.26 -13.99
CA LEU A 40 -17.67 0.22 -15.00
C LEU A 40 -19.01 -0.33 -15.48
N ASN A 41 -19.03 -0.75 -16.74
CA ASN A 41 -20.07 -1.62 -17.29
C ASN A 41 -19.47 -3.02 -17.44
N ILE A 42 -20.10 -3.99 -16.80
CA ILE A 42 -19.68 -5.39 -16.77
C ILE A 42 -20.54 -6.17 -17.75
N ASP A 43 -19.95 -6.58 -18.86
CA ASP A 43 -20.61 -7.42 -19.86
C ASP A 43 -20.70 -8.88 -19.36
N SER A 44 -21.83 -9.56 -19.61
CA SER A 44 -22.05 -10.93 -19.13
C SER A 44 -21.04 -11.94 -19.68
N SER A 45 -20.38 -11.64 -20.82
CA SER A 45 -19.32 -12.47 -21.39
C SER A 45 -18.11 -12.65 -20.46
N ILE A 46 -17.86 -11.72 -19.54
CA ILE A 46 -16.73 -11.83 -18.61
C ILE A 46 -17.09 -12.52 -17.29
N ILE A 47 -18.37 -12.85 -17.07
CA ILE A 47 -18.84 -13.48 -15.83
C ILE A 47 -18.58 -14.98 -15.90
N VAL A 48 -17.61 -15.45 -15.12
CA VAL A 48 -17.29 -16.88 -15.01
C VAL A 48 -18.20 -17.60 -14.01
N GLY A 49 -18.32 -18.92 -14.19
CA GLY A 49 -19.28 -19.78 -13.49
C GLY A 49 -19.07 -19.91 -11.98
N ASN A 50 -19.94 -20.69 -11.34
CA ASN A 50 -19.92 -20.99 -9.91
C ASN A 50 -19.37 -22.42 -9.65
N ASP A 51 -18.42 -22.89 -10.45
CA ASP A 51 -17.89 -24.25 -10.24
C ASP A 51 -17.42 -24.39 -8.80
N THR A 52 -17.94 -25.41 -8.11
CA THR A 52 -17.74 -25.59 -6.66
C THR A 52 -16.40 -26.25 -6.33
N THR A 53 -15.64 -26.67 -7.35
CA THR A 53 -14.38 -27.39 -7.19
C THR A 53 -13.23 -26.62 -7.81
N LEU A 54 -12.31 -26.18 -6.96
CA LEU A 54 -11.07 -25.53 -7.37
C LEU A 54 -10.20 -26.49 -8.19
N SER A 55 -10.01 -26.20 -9.49
CA SER A 55 -9.14 -26.99 -10.36
C SER A 55 -8.42 -26.14 -11.40
N LYS A 56 -7.28 -26.65 -11.88
CA LYS A 56 -6.51 -26.00 -12.95
C LYS A 56 -7.33 -25.87 -14.24
N LEU A 57 -8.11 -26.90 -14.57
CA LEU A 57 -9.00 -26.91 -15.73
C LEU A 57 -10.08 -25.83 -15.64
N ALA A 58 -10.69 -25.64 -14.47
CA ALA A 58 -11.68 -24.57 -14.26
C ALA A 58 -11.05 -23.18 -14.47
N ILE A 59 -9.85 -22.94 -13.96
CA ILE A 59 -9.16 -21.65 -14.12
C ILE A 59 -8.80 -21.39 -15.58
N ILE A 60 -8.36 -22.41 -16.32
CA ILE A 60 -8.10 -22.29 -17.77
C ILE A 60 -9.40 -21.97 -18.51
N ALA A 61 -10.50 -22.67 -18.21
CA ALA A 61 -11.81 -22.37 -18.81
C ALA A 61 -12.30 -20.95 -18.49
N TYR A 62 -12.08 -20.47 -17.26
CA TYR A 62 -12.36 -19.10 -16.86
C TYR A 62 -11.51 -18.10 -17.66
N TYR A 63 -10.22 -18.36 -17.78
CA TYR A 63 -9.30 -17.52 -18.56
C TYR A 63 -9.72 -17.44 -20.03
N ASP A 64 -10.03 -18.58 -20.66
CA ASP A 64 -10.44 -18.64 -22.07
C ASP A 64 -11.75 -17.89 -22.30
N LYS A 65 -12.74 -18.10 -21.43
CA LYS A 65 -14.03 -17.41 -21.48
C LYS A 65 -13.85 -15.90 -21.39
N VAL A 66 -13.14 -15.42 -20.36
CA VAL A 66 -12.96 -13.98 -20.16
C VAL A 66 -12.12 -13.37 -21.27
N SER A 67 -11.09 -14.09 -21.76
CA SER A 67 -10.24 -13.63 -22.87
C SER A 67 -11.00 -13.51 -24.20
N GLN A 68 -12.06 -14.28 -24.41
CA GLN A 68 -12.96 -14.15 -25.57
C GLN A 68 -14.08 -13.11 -25.34
N GLY A 69 -14.29 -12.70 -24.08
CA GLY A 69 -15.28 -11.71 -23.69
C GLY A 69 -14.80 -10.27 -23.80
N LYS A 70 -15.64 -9.33 -23.38
CA LYS A 70 -15.36 -7.88 -23.46
C LYS A 70 -14.58 -7.33 -22.26
N TYR A 71 -13.52 -8.02 -21.83
CA TYR A 71 -12.72 -7.60 -20.67
C TYR A 71 -11.92 -6.31 -20.92
N ASN A 72 -11.57 -6.01 -22.18
CA ASN A 72 -10.78 -4.84 -22.55
C ASN A 72 -11.43 -3.52 -22.11
N THR A 73 -12.76 -3.43 -22.09
CA THR A 73 -13.46 -2.21 -21.63
C THR A 73 -13.19 -1.89 -20.15
N ILE A 74 -12.96 -2.92 -19.34
CA ILE A 74 -12.58 -2.79 -17.92
C ILE A 74 -11.08 -2.51 -17.81
N LEU A 75 -10.26 -3.26 -18.55
CA LEU A 75 -8.81 -3.10 -18.54
C LEU A 75 -8.38 -1.69 -18.98
N ASP A 76 -8.95 -1.18 -20.07
CA ASP A 76 -8.66 0.16 -20.59
C ASP A 76 -9.00 1.24 -19.56
N LYS A 77 -10.11 1.08 -18.82
CA LYS A 77 -10.49 1.99 -17.74
C LYS A 77 -9.55 1.91 -16.55
N LEU A 78 -9.14 0.70 -16.14
CA LEU A 78 -8.15 0.49 -15.08
C LEU A 78 -6.82 1.16 -15.43
N LEU A 79 -6.31 0.94 -16.65
CA LEU A 79 -5.05 1.51 -17.12
C LEU A 79 -5.14 3.04 -17.32
N ALA A 80 -6.26 3.54 -17.84
CA ALA A 80 -6.49 4.98 -17.96
C ALA A 80 -6.51 5.65 -16.58
N TYR A 81 -7.16 5.03 -15.59
CA TYR A 81 -7.16 5.53 -14.22
C TYR A 81 -5.77 5.48 -13.59
N LYS A 82 -5.05 4.36 -13.74
CA LYS A 82 -3.65 4.22 -13.31
C LYS A 82 -2.80 5.38 -13.82
N LYS A 83 -2.93 5.69 -15.12
CA LYS A 83 -2.17 6.76 -15.77
C LYS A 83 -2.61 8.15 -15.31
N ALA A 84 -3.91 8.43 -15.26
CA ALA A 84 -4.45 9.73 -14.89
C ALA A 84 -4.14 10.14 -13.45
N HIS A 85 -4.12 9.15 -12.53
CA HIS A 85 -3.83 9.37 -11.11
C HIS A 85 -2.40 9.00 -10.72
N GLU A 86 -1.55 8.67 -11.70
CA GLU A 86 -0.13 8.32 -11.48
C GLU A 86 0.05 7.24 -10.39
N LEU A 87 -0.81 6.22 -10.40
CA LEU A 87 -0.77 5.17 -9.38
C LEU A 87 0.48 4.32 -9.56
N ASN A 88 1.27 4.20 -8.48
CA ASN A 88 2.28 3.15 -8.37
C ASN A 88 1.59 1.76 -8.35
N ASP A 89 2.38 0.70 -8.51
CA ASP A 89 1.82 -0.64 -8.71
C ASP A 89 1.05 -1.13 -7.48
N TRP A 90 1.47 -0.75 -6.26
CA TRP A 90 0.75 -1.06 -5.03
C TRP A 90 -0.65 -0.44 -5.00
N LEU A 91 -0.77 0.87 -5.28
CA LEU A 91 -2.06 1.55 -5.34
C LEU A 91 -2.92 1.05 -6.50
N TYR A 92 -2.31 0.73 -7.65
CA TYR A 92 -3.01 0.12 -8.77
C TYR A 92 -3.57 -1.25 -8.42
N TYR A 93 -2.84 -2.05 -7.64
CA TYR A 93 -3.36 -3.32 -7.13
C TYR A 93 -4.55 -3.12 -6.17
N GLN A 94 -4.58 -2.04 -5.37
CA GLN A 94 -5.76 -1.72 -4.56
C GLN A 94 -7.00 -1.43 -5.42
N LEU A 95 -6.83 -0.74 -6.57
CA LEU A 95 -7.90 -0.52 -7.54
C LEU A 95 -8.39 -1.87 -8.11
N ILE A 96 -7.48 -2.74 -8.55
CA ILE A 96 -7.81 -4.09 -9.04
C ILE A 96 -8.56 -4.89 -7.96
N ARG A 97 -8.15 -4.81 -6.69
CA ARG A 97 -8.83 -5.48 -5.58
C ARG A 97 -10.27 -4.99 -5.40
N LYS A 98 -10.52 -3.68 -5.46
CA LYS A 98 -11.88 -3.11 -5.39
C LYS A 98 -12.71 -3.52 -6.61
N THR A 99 -12.13 -3.50 -7.81
CA THR A 99 -12.80 -3.97 -9.04
C THR A 99 -13.19 -5.45 -8.94
N ALA A 100 -12.27 -6.32 -8.51
CA ALA A 100 -12.55 -7.74 -8.31
C ALA A 100 -13.64 -7.95 -7.25
N GLN A 101 -13.61 -7.19 -6.15
CA GLN A 101 -14.61 -7.24 -5.09
C GLN A 101 -16.01 -6.83 -5.59
N ALA A 102 -16.09 -5.84 -6.48
CA ALA A 102 -17.35 -5.37 -7.06
C ALA A 102 -17.91 -6.33 -8.13
N ILE A 103 -17.05 -7.05 -8.86
CA ILE A 103 -17.49 -8.06 -9.84
C ILE A 103 -17.87 -9.37 -9.15
N SER A 104 -17.05 -9.81 -8.20
CA SER A 104 -17.24 -11.06 -7.45
C SER A 104 -16.83 -10.85 -6.00
N PRO A 105 -17.79 -10.55 -5.11
CA PRO A 105 -17.48 -10.34 -3.70
C PRO A 105 -16.72 -11.51 -3.09
N LYS A 106 -15.61 -11.21 -2.40
CA LYS A 106 -14.74 -12.21 -1.75
C LYS A 106 -15.52 -13.19 -0.86
N LYS A 107 -16.54 -12.69 -0.14
CA LYS A 107 -17.38 -13.47 0.78
C LYS A 107 -18.29 -14.48 0.07
N GLU A 108 -18.68 -14.19 -1.18
CA GLU A 108 -19.57 -15.04 -1.96
C GLU A 108 -18.80 -16.10 -2.74
N ASN A 109 -17.68 -15.70 -3.36
CA ASN A 109 -16.82 -16.62 -4.08
C ASN A 109 -15.36 -16.12 -4.07
N TYR A 110 -14.57 -16.70 -3.17
CA TYR A 110 -13.17 -16.34 -2.97
C TYR A 110 -12.28 -16.66 -4.19
N GLU A 111 -12.54 -17.78 -4.86
CA GLU A 111 -11.75 -18.26 -6.00
C GLU A 111 -11.96 -17.37 -7.21
N ARG A 112 -13.22 -17.00 -7.51
CA ARG A 112 -13.57 -16.06 -8.56
C ARG A 112 -13.05 -14.65 -8.27
N TYR A 113 -13.13 -14.20 -7.01
CA TYR A 113 -12.50 -12.95 -6.57
C TYR A 113 -10.98 -12.96 -6.86
N THR A 114 -10.29 -14.04 -6.49
CA THR A 114 -8.84 -14.18 -6.70
C THR A 114 -8.48 -14.30 -8.18
N PHE A 115 -9.29 -15.02 -8.97
CA PHE A 115 -9.15 -15.09 -10.42
C PHE A 115 -9.20 -13.71 -11.08
N TYR A 116 -10.19 -12.86 -10.75
CA TYR A 116 -10.25 -11.52 -11.36
C TYR A 116 -9.06 -10.64 -10.95
N LYS A 117 -8.58 -10.74 -9.70
CA LYS A 117 -7.35 -10.04 -9.29
C LYS A 117 -6.16 -10.46 -10.17
N TRP A 118 -5.95 -11.77 -10.31
CA TRP A 118 -4.88 -12.32 -11.14
C TRP A 118 -5.03 -11.95 -12.61
N PHE A 119 -6.24 -12.09 -13.16
CA PHE A 119 -6.53 -11.82 -14.56
C PHE A 119 -6.26 -10.36 -14.92
N PHE A 120 -6.81 -9.40 -14.17
CA PHE A 120 -6.60 -7.98 -14.48
C PHE A 120 -5.17 -7.53 -14.20
N LEU A 121 -4.51 -8.05 -13.17
CA LEU A 121 -3.10 -7.75 -12.93
C LEU A 121 -2.22 -8.29 -14.07
N GLY A 122 -2.42 -9.55 -14.48
CA GLY A 122 -1.65 -10.13 -15.59
C GLY A 122 -1.95 -9.49 -16.94
N LYS A 123 -3.22 -9.18 -17.26
CA LYS A 123 -3.58 -8.43 -18.47
C LYS A 123 -3.08 -6.98 -18.46
N SER A 124 -2.75 -6.43 -17.29
CA SER A 124 -2.05 -5.14 -17.18
C SER A 124 -0.54 -5.24 -17.43
N GLY A 125 0.00 -6.44 -17.69
CA GLY A 125 1.38 -6.69 -18.09
C GLY A 125 2.29 -7.26 -16.99
N TYR A 126 1.83 -7.38 -15.75
CA TYR A 126 2.63 -7.93 -14.65
C TYR A 126 2.70 -9.46 -14.70
N ASP A 127 3.88 -10.04 -14.50
CA ASP A 127 4.11 -11.49 -14.43
C ASP A 127 3.49 -12.05 -13.14
N ALA A 128 2.16 -12.17 -13.19
CA ALA A 128 1.25 -12.59 -12.14
C ALA A 128 0.87 -14.05 -12.36
N ARG A 129 0.89 -14.85 -11.30
CA ARG A 129 0.76 -16.31 -11.39
C ARG A 129 -0.13 -16.89 -10.31
N LEU A 130 -0.78 -18.01 -10.62
CA LEU A 130 -1.56 -18.79 -9.66
C LEU A 130 -0.95 -20.17 -9.42
N THR A 131 -0.98 -20.61 -8.18
CA THR A 131 -0.68 -21.99 -7.77
C THR A 131 -1.87 -22.55 -7.02
N LEU A 132 -2.23 -23.81 -7.31
CA LEU A 132 -3.27 -24.53 -6.57
C LEU A 132 -2.63 -25.56 -5.66
N ALA A 133 -2.92 -25.48 -4.36
CA ALA A 133 -2.38 -26.41 -3.37
C ALA A 133 -3.28 -26.49 -2.14
N ASP A 134 -3.50 -27.71 -1.63
CA ASP A 134 -4.33 -27.97 -0.44
C ASP A 134 -5.68 -27.25 -0.48
N ASN A 135 -6.36 -27.32 -1.63
CA ASN A 135 -7.63 -26.64 -1.90
C ASN A 135 -7.57 -25.10 -1.73
N ARG A 136 -6.41 -24.49 -2.00
CA ARG A 136 -6.18 -23.04 -1.97
C ARG A 136 -5.68 -22.53 -3.32
N MET A 137 -6.13 -21.33 -3.69
CA MET A 137 -5.65 -20.58 -4.85
C MET A 137 -4.66 -19.50 -4.38
N ILE A 138 -3.37 -19.79 -4.49
CA ILE A 138 -2.31 -18.89 -4.06
C ILE A 138 -1.92 -17.98 -5.23
N PHE A 139 -1.87 -16.67 -4.95
CA PHE A 139 -1.68 -15.64 -5.96
C PHE A 139 -0.33 -14.95 -5.76
N TYR A 140 0.51 -15.06 -6.78
CA TYR A 140 1.88 -14.56 -6.79
C TYR A 140 2.09 -13.48 -7.84
N VAL A 141 3.10 -12.63 -7.62
CA VAL A 141 3.60 -11.67 -8.62
C VAL A 141 5.13 -11.63 -8.63
N ASN A 142 5.73 -11.52 -9.82
CA ASN A 142 7.17 -11.35 -9.96
C ASN A 142 7.61 -10.02 -9.33
N ASN A 143 8.67 -10.05 -8.54
CA ASN A 143 9.24 -8.86 -7.92
C ASN A 143 10.75 -9.06 -7.71
N ASP A 144 11.52 -8.01 -8.00
CA ASP A 144 12.98 -8.00 -7.90
C ASP A 144 13.46 -7.10 -6.75
N GLU A 145 12.57 -6.71 -5.83
CA GLU A 145 12.86 -5.85 -4.67
C GLU A 145 13.10 -6.69 -3.41
N ASP A 146 13.72 -6.07 -2.40
CA ASP A 146 13.91 -6.71 -1.11
C ASP A 146 12.63 -6.60 -0.28
N ILE A 147 11.78 -7.61 -0.46
CA ILE A 147 10.53 -7.80 0.28
C ILE A 147 10.71 -8.99 1.22
N SER A 148 10.41 -8.73 2.49
CA SER A 148 10.42 -9.71 3.58
C SER A 148 8.98 -9.94 4.09
N ASP A 149 8.81 -10.63 5.22
CA ASP A 149 7.55 -10.91 5.96
C ASP A 149 6.36 -11.58 5.25
N ILE A 150 6.35 -11.66 3.92
CA ILE A 150 5.37 -12.39 3.13
C ILE A 150 6.00 -13.61 2.42
N PRO A 151 5.24 -14.71 2.25
CA PRO A 151 5.74 -15.89 1.54
C PRO A 151 6.14 -15.58 0.11
N PHE A 152 7.16 -16.29 -0.35
CA PHE A 152 7.62 -16.20 -1.72
C PHE A 152 8.07 -17.57 -2.23
N VAL A 153 8.16 -17.69 -3.55
CA VAL A 153 8.76 -18.85 -4.21
C VAL A 153 9.76 -18.41 -5.27
N ASN A 154 10.82 -19.19 -5.43
CA ASN A 154 11.72 -19.05 -6.56
C ASN A 154 11.25 -20.00 -7.67
N TYR A 155 10.93 -19.45 -8.84
CA TYR A 155 10.50 -20.22 -10.00
C TYR A 155 11.19 -19.69 -11.25
N GLN A 156 11.86 -20.57 -12.00
CA GLN A 156 12.60 -20.21 -13.23
C GLN A 156 13.54 -18.99 -13.04
N HIS A 157 14.33 -18.99 -11.96
CA HIS A 157 15.28 -17.92 -11.59
C HIS A 157 14.66 -16.56 -11.27
N LYS A 158 13.34 -16.48 -11.10
CA LYS A 158 12.60 -15.28 -10.66
C LYS A 158 11.99 -15.49 -9.27
N LYS A 159 11.90 -14.41 -8.50
CA LYS A 159 11.26 -14.40 -7.18
C LYS A 159 9.80 -13.94 -7.33
N TYR A 160 8.90 -14.73 -6.77
CA TYR A 160 7.46 -14.49 -6.85
C TYR A 160 6.88 -14.31 -5.45
N MET A 161 6.34 -13.12 -5.16
CA MET A 161 5.82 -12.74 -3.84
C MET A 161 4.32 -13.02 -3.74
N CYS A 162 3.86 -13.56 -2.60
CA CYS A 162 2.46 -13.92 -2.38
C CYS A 162 1.60 -12.70 -2.03
N LEU A 163 0.67 -12.34 -2.92
CA LEU A 163 -0.22 -11.18 -2.79
C LEU A 163 -1.51 -11.44 -2.01
N ASN A 164 -1.82 -12.71 -1.68
CA ASN A 164 -3.03 -13.09 -0.94
C ASN A 164 -2.75 -13.89 0.34
N ARG A 165 -1.55 -13.77 0.91
CA ARG A 165 -1.19 -14.40 2.18
C ARG A 165 -2.16 -14.05 3.29
N HIS A 166 -2.57 -12.79 3.37
CA HIS A 166 -3.49 -12.26 4.38
C HIS A 166 -4.91 -12.85 4.30
N ASP A 167 -5.24 -13.54 3.20
CA ASP A 167 -6.52 -14.22 3.04
C ASP A 167 -6.54 -15.62 3.70
N TYR A 168 -5.38 -16.13 4.15
CA TYR A 168 -5.21 -17.47 4.73
C TYR A 168 -4.70 -17.42 6.17
N ALA A 169 -5.54 -17.14 7.16
CA ALA A 169 -5.12 -17.10 8.56
C ALA A 169 -4.37 -18.39 8.97
N TYR A 170 -3.23 -18.25 9.66
CA TYR A 170 -2.41 -19.34 10.24
C TYR A 170 -1.76 -20.35 9.27
N ALA A 171 -2.05 -20.29 7.97
CA ALA A 171 -1.50 -21.26 7.03
C ALA A 171 -0.03 -20.96 6.64
N ASP A 172 0.90 -21.90 6.81
CA ASP A 172 2.28 -21.68 6.36
C ASP A 172 2.40 -21.89 4.84
N LEU A 173 2.27 -20.79 4.07
CA LEU A 173 2.35 -20.84 2.61
C LEU A 173 3.79 -21.05 2.10
N ASN A 174 4.82 -20.91 2.95
CA ASN A 174 6.21 -21.19 2.54
C ASN A 174 6.45 -22.69 2.32
N LYS A 175 5.59 -23.55 2.90
CA LYS A 175 5.64 -25.00 2.73
C LYS A 175 4.94 -25.49 1.46
N VAL A 176 4.22 -24.61 0.77
CA VAL A 176 3.57 -24.97 -0.49
C VAL A 176 4.61 -24.91 -1.60
N PRO A 177 4.97 -26.05 -2.23
CA PRO A 177 5.96 -26.05 -3.28
C PRO A 177 5.45 -25.27 -4.51
N ALA A 178 6.36 -24.57 -5.18
CA ALA A 178 6.07 -24.01 -6.50
C ALA A 178 5.89 -25.14 -7.51
N GLN A 179 4.65 -25.39 -7.92
CA GLN A 179 4.31 -26.36 -8.96
C GLN A 179 3.48 -25.65 -10.04
N GLU A 180 3.71 -26.05 -11.29
CA GLU A 180 2.93 -25.68 -12.50
C GLU A 180 2.17 -24.36 -12.41
N MET A 181 2.89 -23.26 -12.16
CA MET A 181 2.29 -21.96 -11.95
C MET A 181 1.51 -21.53 -13.20
N ILE A 182 0.21 -21.28 -13.04
CA ILE A 182 -0.65 -20.80 -14.12
C ILE A 182 -0.28 -19.34 -14.39
N SER A 183 0.13 -19.04 -15.62
CA SER A 183 0.61 -17.72 -16.05
C SER A 183 -0.22 -17.17 -17.20
N ILE A 184 -0.16 -15.85 -17.40
CA ILE A 184 -0.64 -15.19 -18.62
C ILE A 184 0.56 -14.99 -19.55
N PRO A 185 0.62 -15.63 -20.74
CA PRO A 185 1.83 -15.70 -21.57
C PRO A 185 2.47 -14.35 -21.92
N GLU A 186 1.66 -13.34 -22.21
CA GLU A 186 2.09 -11.99 -22.58
C GLU A 186 2.59 -11.15 -21.38
N ALA A 187 2.30 -11.56 -20.14
CA ALA A 187 2.62 -10.79 -18.95
C ALA A 187 4.06 -11.10 -18.48
N LYS A 188 4.90 -10.06 -18.38
CA LYS A 188 6.36 -10.18 -18.13
C LYS A 188 6.92 -9.16 -17.14
N GLY A 189 6.17 -8.11 -16.82
CA GLY A 189 6.62 -7.03 -15.95
C GLY A 189 6.80 -7.47 -14.50
N ALA A 190 7.84 -6.95 -13.85
CA ALA A 190 7.96 -7.03 -12.40
C ALA A 190 6.99 -6.02 -11.75
N PHE A 191 6.49 -6.37 -10.57
CA PHE A 191 5.66 -5.51 -9.73
C PHE A 191 6.53 -4.79 -8.71
N SER A 192 6.35 -3.48 -8.57
CA SER A 192 7.04 -2.69 -7.55
C SER A 192 6.15 -2.44 -6.34
N TYR A 193 6.65 -2.75 -5.15
CA TYR A 193 5.99 -2.37 -3.90
C TYR A 193 6.24 -0.90 -3.55
N LYS A 194 7.17 -0.20 -4.21
CA LYS A 194 7.52 1.19 -3.88
C LYS A 194 6.30 2.12 -4.00
N VAL A 195 5.92 2.70 -2.86
CA VAL A 195 4.92 3.78 -2.81
C VAL A 195 5.61 5.13 -3.00
N THR A 196 5.67 5.58 -4.25
CA THR A 196 6.35 6.82 -4.64
C THR A 196 5.46 8.06 -4.58
N ARG A 197 4.16 7.87 -4.39
CA ARG A 197 3.12 8.91 -4.33
C ARG A 197 1.93 8.36 -3.54
N MET A 198 1.32 9.20 -2.70
CA MET A 198 0.03 8.93 -2.07
C MET A 198 -1.12 9.42 -2.96
N PRO A 199 -2.27 8.73 -2.98
CA PRO A 199 -3.41 9.20 -3.76
C PRO A 199 -3.96 10.51 -3.20
N ASP A 200 -4.71 11.22 -4.04
CA ASP A 200 -5.49 12.36 -3.57
C ASP A 200 -6.79 11.83 -2.94
N PHE A 201 -7.08 12.26 -1.72
CA PHE A 201 -8.34 11.96 -1.03
C PHE A 201 -9.26 13.17 -1.05
N LYS A 202 -10.55 12.98 -0.73
CA LYS A 202 -11.48 14.12 -0.66
C LYS A 202 -11.13 14.97 0.57
N PRO A 203 -11.09 16.31 0.46
CA PRO A 203 -10.77 17.18 1.59
C PRO A 203 -11.66 16.97 2.82
N GLU A 204 -12.92 16.60 2.62
CA GLU A 204 -13.90 16.32 3.67
C GLU A 204 -13.66 15.00 4.42
N ASP A 205 -12.88 14.07 3.85
CA ASP A 205 -12.54 12.79 4.49
C ASP A 205 -11.36 12.92 5.47
N TYR A 206 -10.75 14.11 5.56
CA TYR A 206 -9.70 14.39 6.53
C TYR A 206 -10.28 14.87 7.87
N TYR A 207 -9.71 14.36 8.96
CA TYR A 207 -9.95 14.87 10.30
C TYR A 207 -8.68 15.52 10.87
N GLU A 208 -8.84 16.42 11.84
CA GLU A 208 -7.72 17.07 12.51
C GLU A 208 -7.30 16.28 13.77
N LYS A 209 -6.01 15.95 13.85
CA LYS A 209 -5.38 15.46 15.07
C LYS A 209 -4.49 16.53 15.68
N GLN A 210 -4.73 16.83 16.95
CA GLN A 210 -3.87 17.73 17.70
C GLN A 210 -2.62 16.98 18.18
N VAL A 211 -1.46 17.53 17.85
CA VAL A 211 -0.16 17.04 18.30
C VAL A 211 0.57 18.18 18.98
N GLN A 212 1.21 17.90 20.11
CA GLN A 212 2.01 18.89 20.82
C GLN A 212 3.31 18.28 21.30
N PHE A 213 4.35 19.11 21.39
CA PHE A 213 5.59 18.73 22.06
C PHE A 213 6.30 19.96 22.62
N ASN A 214 7.15 19.72 23.61
CA ASN A 214 7.96 20.76 24.23
C ASN A 214 9.37 20.74 23.62
N TYR A 215 9.82 21.90 23.16
CA TYR A 215 11.19 22.10 22.72
C TYR A 215 11.80 23.29 23.47
N LYS A 216 12.75 22.99 24.35
CA LYS A 216 13.28 23.94 25.35
C LYS A 216 12.14 24.50 26.21
N HIS A 217 12.01 25.82 26.32
CA HIS A 217 11.00 26.49 27.15
C HIS A 217 9.72 26.86 26.36
N LYS A 218 9.48 26.24 25.20
CA LYS A 218 8.33 26.52 24.35
C LYS A 218 7.57 25.26 23.99
N THR A 219 6.27 25.28 24.18
CA THR A 219 5.32 24.27 23.68
C THR A 219 4.93 24.62 22.25
N TYR A 220 4.99 23.64 21.37
CA TYR A 220 4.55 23.74 19.98
C TYR A 220 3.30 22.89 19.80
N HIS A 221 2.32 23.43 19.08
CA HIS A 221 1.04 22.77 18.80
C HIS A 221 0.87 22.67 17.28
N PHE A 222 0.29 21.55 16.85
CA PHE A 222 0.05 21.21 15.46
C PHE A 222 -1.37 20.66 15.34
N ASN A 223 -2.12 21.17 14.37
CA ASN A 223 -3.35 20.53 13.91
C ASN A 223 -3.02 19.86 12.59
N ILE A 224 -2.82 18.54 12.64
CA ILE A 224 -2.43 17.74 11.48
C ILE A 224 -3.69 17.14 10.89
N LYS A 225 -3.92 17.36 9.59
CA LYS A 225 -4.99 16.68 8.85
C LYS A 225 -4.56 15.26 8.53
N LEU A 226 -5.41 14.29 8.79
CA LEU A 226 -5.16 12.86 8.59
C LEU A 226 -6.38 12.20 7.93
N ASN A 227 -6.16 11.16 7.12
CA ASN A 227 -7.22 10.40 6.45
C ASN A 227 -7.10 8.88 6.71
N SER A 228 -8.14 8.27 7.29
CA SER A 228 -8.12 6.84 7.67
C SER A 228 -7.93 5.85 6.51
N ASP A 229 -8.16 6.26 5.26
CA ASP A 229 -7.90 5.40 4.10
C ASP A 229 -6.40 5.07 3.94
N VAL A 230 -5.50 5.85 4.55
CA VAL A 230 -4.07 5.53 4.58
C VAL A 230 -3.79 4.21 5.28
N GLU A 231 -4.45 3.94 6.42
CA GLU A 231 -4.32 2.66 7.12
C GLU A 231 -4.83 1.51 6.24
N ALA A 232 -5.89 1.72 5.46
CA ALA A 232 -6.42 0.72 4.53
C ALA A 232 -5.46 0.43 3.37
N ILE A 233 -4.73 1.44 2.87
CA ILE A 233 -3.68 1.27 1.84
C ILE A 233 -2.57 0.37 2.35
N PHE A 234 -2.14 0.56 3.60
CA PHE A 234 -0.99 -0.15 4.18
C PHE A 234 -1.35 -1.40 4.98
N ALA A 235 -2.64 -1.71 5.16
CA ALA A 235 -3.11 -2.85 5.96
C ALA A 235 -2.49 -4.22 5.59
N ASN A 236 -2.18 -4.44 4.31
CA ASN A 236 -1.53 -5.66 3.81
C ASN A 236 -0.20 -5.36 3.09
N TYR A 237 0.39 -4.19 3.31
CA TYR A 237 1.66 -3.83 2.73
C TYR A 237 2.79 -4.59 3.44
N PRO A 238 3.71 -5.25 2.72
CA PRO A 238 4.76 -6.05 3.33
C PRO A 238 5.90 -5.19 3.87
N LEU A 239 6.81 -5.82 4.61
CA LEU A 239 8.08 -5.22 4.98
C LEU A 239 8.98 -5.09 3.75
N VAL A 240 9.16 -3.85 3.30
CA VAL A 240 10.08 -3.44 2.23
C VAL A 240 11.42 -2.96 2.78
N ASP A 241 12.42 -2.82 1.91
CA ASP A 241 13.71 -2.23 2.28
C ASP A 241 13.58 -0.81 2.86
N PHE A 242 14.62 -0.39 3.61
CA PHE A 242 14.63 0.92 4.26
C PHE A 242 14.58 2.09 3.29
N GLU A 243 15.12 1.95 2.07
CA GLU A 243 15.01 2.98 1.04
C GLU A 243 13.54 3.19 0.66
N SER A 244 12.84 2.13 0.30
CA SER A 244 11.43 2.18 -0.11
C SER A 244 10.54 2.65 1.04
N TYR A 245 10.80 2.14 2.25
CA TYR A 245 10.05 2.48 3.46
C TYR A 245 10.21 3.96 3.86
N PHE A 246 11.45 4.45 3.97
CA PHE A 246 11.71 5.83 4.42
C PHE A 246 11.28 6.89 3.40
N ASN A 247 11.13 6.52 2.14
CA ASN A 247 10.73 7.43 1.06
C ASN A 247 9.22 7.44 0.79
N ILE A 248 8.38 6.73 1.57
CA ILE A 248 6.92 6.81 1.45
C ILE A 248 6.48 8.26 1.73
N PRO A 249 5.80 8.94 0.79
CA PRO A 249 5.40 10.33 0.96
C PRO A 249 4.15 10.48 1.83
N LEU A 250 3.89 11.72 2.29
CA LEU A 250 2.61 12.08 2.90
C LEU A 250 1.56 12.39 1.84
N SER A 251 0.30 12.19 2.19
CA SER A 251 -0.87 12.68 1.46
C SER A 251 -0.90 14.21 1.42
N LYS A 252 -1.58 14.76 0.42
CA LYS A 252 -1.54 16.20 0.11
C LYS A 252 -1.95 17.08 1.28
N GLU A 253 -3.08 16.80 1.92
CA GLU A 253 -3.58 17.63 3.04
C GLU A 253 -2.76 17.43 4.32
N THR A 254 -2.22 16.23 4.55
CA THR A 254 -1.30 15.98 5.68
C THR A 254 0.00 16.73 5.50
N TYR A 255 0.60 16.66 4.31
CA TYR A 255 1.76 17.49 3.96
C TYR A 255 1.45 18.98 4.15
N GLY A 256 0.31 19.45 3.61
CA GLY A 256 -0.11 20.85 3.65
C GLY A 256 -0.38 21.40 5.06
N SER A 257 -0.81 20.55 5.99
CA SER A 257 -1.06 20.92 7.38
C SER A 257 0.19 20.84 8.27
N LEU A 258 1.17 19.98 7.93
CA LEU A 258 2.35 19.74 8.77
C LEU A 258 3.63 20.47 8.30
N ILE A 259 4.01 20.36 7.02
CA ILE A 259 5.31 20.84 6.56
C ILE A 259 5.42 22.37 6.61
N PRO A 260 4.41 23.17 6.19
CA PRO A 260 4.48 24.62 6.28
C PRO A 260 4.64 25.14 7.71
N ILE A 261 3.92 24.55 8.68
CA ILE A 261 4.02 24.96 10.09
C ILE A 261 5.38 24.58 10.69
N LEU A 262 5.95 23.42 10.34
CA LEU A 262 7.31 23.06 10.72
C LEU A 262 8.34 24.03 10.14
N LYS A 263 8.27 24.34 8.83
CA LYS A 263 9.15 25.33 8.18
C LYS A 263 9.05 26.70 8.84
N LYS A 264 7.84 27.14 9.21
CA LYS A 264 7.63 28.39 9.96
C LYS A 264 8.29 28.35 11.33
N ASN A 265 8.13 27.26 12.09
CA ASN A 265 8.71 27.11 13.42
C ASN A 265 10.23 27.04 13.39
N LEU A 266 10.80 26.51 12.32
CA LEU A 266 12.24 26.37 12.10
C LEU A 266 12.91 27.64 11.54
N ASN A 267 12.13 28.62 11.09
CA ASN A 267 12.65 29.86 10.54
C ASN A 267 13.56 30.58 11.57
N GLY A 268 14.76 30.98 11.13
CA GLY A 268 15.79 31.59 11.97
C GLY A 268 16.60 30.61 12.83
N MET A 269 16.32 29.30 12.79
CA MET A 269 17.19 28.30 13.40
C MET A 269 18.37 27.97 12.48
N ASN A 270 19.57 27.85 13.05
CA ASN A 270 20.68 27.25 12.31
C ASN A 270 20.45 25.75 12.10
N GLN A 271 21.15 25.15 11.15
CA GLN A 271 21.00 23.74 10.76
C GLN A 271 21.01 22.79 11.99
N LYS A 272 22.02 22.88 12.86
CA LYS A 272 22.11 22.07 14.08
C LYS A 272 20.85 22.16 14.95
N ARG A 273 20.38 23.37 15.24
CA ARG A 273 19.17 23.59 16.06
C ARG A 273 17.92 23.09 15.36
N GLY A 274 17.85 23.25 14.04
CA GLY A 274 16.73 22.78 13.24
C GLY A 274 16.60 21.27 13.21
N ILE A 275 17.72 20.56 13.02
CA ILE A 275 17.74 19.09 13.07
C ILE A 275 17.44 18.58 14.48
N ASP A 276 17.98 19.22 15.53
CA ASP A 276 17.65 18.87 16.93
C ASP A 276 16.16 19.08 17.23
N TYR A 277 15.55 20.13 16.68
CA TYR A 277 14.10 20.37 16.78
C TYR A 277 13.30 19.23 16.14
N LEU A 278 13.62 18.84 14.90
CA LEU A 278 12.94 17.74 14.21
C LEU A 278 13.13 16.40 14.93
N MET A 279 14.35 16.13 15.39
CA MET A 279 14.67 14.93 16.18
C MET A 279 13.85 14.86 17.47
N ARG A 280 13.66 16.00 18.15
CA ARG A 280 12.85 16.06 19.37
C ARG A 280 11.35 16.02 19.10
N PHE A 281 10.90 16.57 17.97
CA PHE A 281 9.51 16.42 17.53
C PHE A 281 9.18 14.94 17.37
N THR A 282 9.96 14.19 16.59
CA THR A 282 9.71 12.76 16.37
C THR A 282 9.87 11.94 17.64
N ARG A 283 10.80 12.31 18.53
CA ARG A 283 11.03 11.61 19.80
C ARG A 283 9.93 11.82 20.84
N TYR A 284 9.35 13.02 20.93
CA TYR A 284 8.49 13.38 22.07
C TYR A 284 7.04 13.68 21.72
N ALA A 285 6.68 13.80 20.44
CA ALA A 285 5.29 14.04 20.02
C ALA A 285 4.40 12.78 20.10
N PHE A 286 4.99 11.59 20.18
CA PHE A 286 4.29 10.29 20.18
C PHE A 286 4.73 9.44 21.38
N LEU A 287 3.85 8.58 21.91
CA LEU A 287 4.26 7.65 22.97
C LEU A 287 5.07 6.50 22.37
N TYR A 288 5.97 5.90 23.16
CA TYR A 288 6.78 4.76 22.71
C TYR A 288 6.15 3.44 23.14
N GLU A 289 6.05 2.48 22.23
CA GLU A 289 5.71 1.08 22.52
C GLU A 289 6.23 0.19 21.39
N ASP A 290 6.75 -1.00 21.70
CA ASP A 290 7.33 -1.92 20.72
C ASP A 290 6.24 -2.57 19.84
N ASP A 291 6.53 -2.82 18.57
CA ASP A 291 5.59 -3.41 17.61
C ASP A 291 5.03 -4.78 18.02
N ASP A 292 5.86 -5.66 18.57
CA ASP A 292 5.37 -6.95 19.09
C ASP A 292 4.30 -6.79 20.18
N LYS A 293 4.37 -5.70 20.97
CA LYS A 293 3.37 -5.39 22.00
C LYS A 293 2.14 -4.70 21.41
N ASN A 294 2.33 -3.85 20.39
CA ASN A 294 1.26 -3.09 19.74
C ASN A 294 0.44 -3.91 18.75
N PHE A 295 1.12 -4.67 17.88
CA PHE A 295 0.56 -5.33 16.71
C PHE A 295 0.73 -6.86 16.75
N GLY A 296 1.54 -7.40 17.67
CA GLY A 296 1.82 -8.83 17.77
C GLY A 296 2.77 -9.37 16.69
N LYS A 297 3.39 -8.45 15.94
CA LYS A 297 4.42 -8.69 14.91
C LYS A 297 5.12 -7.38 14.58
N GLU A 298 6.31 -7.44 13.98
CA GLU A 298 6.96 -6.27 13.37
C GLU A 298 6.04 -5.65 12.30
N LYS A 299 5.79 -4.34 12.41
CA LYS A 299 4.94 -3.57 11.50
C LYS A 299 5.44 -2.12 11.39
N ARG A 300 6.30 -1.91 10.39
CA ARG A 300 6.76 -0.58 9.99
C ARG A 300 5.62 0.32 9.50
N LEU A 301 5.34 1.39 10.25
CA LEU A 301 4.35 2.42 9.89
C LEU A 301 4.97 3.44 8.93
N SER A 302 4.30 3.74 7.82
CA SER A 302 4.70 4.87 6.96
C SER A 302 4.80 6.18 7.76
N PRO A 303 5.56 7.20 7.29
CA PRO A 303 5.64 8.49 7.99
C PRO A 303 4.27 9.10 8.31
N GLU A 304 3.27 8.89 7.45
CA GLU A 304 1.91 9.33 7.74
C GLU A 304 1.26 8.49 8.83
N GLU A 305 1.29 7.15 8.75
CA GLU A 305 0.80 6.24 9.79
C GLU A 305 1.40 6.53 11.18
N THR A 306 2.67 6.92 11.27
CA THR A 306 3.29 7.37 12.52
C THR A 306 2.58 8.60 13.10
N LEU A 307 2.11 9.54 12.25
CA LEU A 307 1.32 10.69 12.69
C LEU A 307 -0.07 10.29 13.18
N PHE A 308 -0.68 9.22 12.63
CA PHE A 308 -1.95 8.65 13.14
C PHE A 308 -1.79 7.99 14.49
N SER A 309 -0.70 7.27 14.69
CA SER A 309 -0.59 6.38 15.81
C SER A 309 -0.47 7.11 17.16
N LYS A 310 -0.97 6.45 18.21
CA LYS A 310 -0.73 6.87 19.59
C LYS A 310 0.68 6.45 20.02
N TYR A 311 1.13 5.30 19.54
CA TYR A 311 2.42 4.68 19.85
C TYR A 311 3.28 4.51 18.61
N SER A 312 4.59 4.60 18.76
CA SER A 312 5.55 4.39 17.67
C SER A 312 6.83 3.81 18.23
N ASP A 313 7.47 2.95 17.46
CA ASP A 313 8.72 2.29 17.84
C ASP A 313 9.96 2.99 17.23
N CYS A 314 11.10 2.29 17.14
CA CYS A 314 12.31 2.85 16.55
C CYS A 314 12.24 3.05 15.03
N ASP A 315 11.63 2.12 14.30
CA ASP A 315 11.56 2.14 12.83
C ASP A 315 10.70 3.31 12.37
N ASP A 316 9.53 3.47 12.98
CA ASP A 316 8.56 4.53 12.70
C ASP A 316 9.16 5.93 12.89
N ARG A 317 9.83 6.13 14.03
CA ARG A 317 10.41 7.42 14.39
C ARG A 317 11.62 7.76 13.54
N ALA A 318 12.41 6.76 13.14
CA ALA A 318 13.51 6.94 12.20
C ALA A 318 12.99 7.32 10.81
N ALA A 319 11.94 6.66 10.32
CA ALA A 319 11.31 6.96 9.04
C ALA A 319 10.71 8.39 9.02
N LEU A 320 9.94 8.76 10.05
CA LEU A 320 9.38 10.10 10.15
C LEU A 320 10.48 11.16 10.27
N PHE A 321 11.54 10.92 11.05
CA PHE A 321 12.66 11.86 11.17
C PHE A 321 13.38 12.03 9.83
N PHE A 322 13.67 10.91 9.14
CA PHE A 322 14.25 10.93 7.81
C PHE A 322 13.41 11.78 6.85
N PHE A 323 12.10 11.51 6.78
CA PHE A 323 11.17 12.22 5.91
C PHE A 323 11.23 13.74 6.18
N LEU A 324 11.14 14.15 7.45
CA LEU A 324 11.14 15.58 7.80
C LEU A 324 12.47 16.27 7.49
N VAL A 325 13.60 15.63 7.75
CA VAL A 325 14.92 16.20 7.42
C VAL A 325 15.10 16.31 5.90
N LYS A 326 14.70 15.29 5.14
CA LYS A 326 14.71 15.30 3.67
C LYS A 326 13.87 16.44 3.11
N GLU A 327 12.63 16.59 3.56
CA GLU A 327 11.67 17.57 3.02
C GLU A 327 11.98 19.04 3.40
N ILE A 328 12.65 19.26 4.53
CA ILE A 328 12.89 20.60 5.07
C ILE A 328 14.31 21.08 4.81
N TYR A 329 15.31 20.24 5.04
CA TYR A 329 16.73 20.61 4.92
C TYR A 329 17.43 19.91 3.77
N ASN A 330 16.90 18.78 3.29
CA ASN A 330 17.45 17.99 2.20
C ASN A 330 18.95 17.69 2.39
N LEU A 331 19.30 17.11 3.56
CA LEU A 331 20.68 16.79 3.92
C LEU A 331 21.02 15.32 3.67
N PRO A 332 22.29 14.99 3.40
CA PRO A 332 22.75 13.60 3.37
C PRO A 332 22.52 12.91 4.72
N MET A 333 22.02 11.68 4.66
CA MET A 333 21.66 10.89 5.83
C MET A 333 22.04 9.42 5.64
N ILE A 334 22.34 8.73 6.73
CA ILE A 334 22.51 7.28 6.75
C ILE A 334 21.64 6.66 7.85
N ALA A 335 21.06 5.50 7.54
CA ALA A 335 20.31 4.67 8.47
C ALA A 335 21.22 3.60 9.05
N LEU A 336 21.23 3.49 10.38
CA LEU A 336 22.14 2.65 11.16
C LEU A 336 21.31 1.58 11.86
N LEU A 337 21.40 0.34 11.38
CA LEU A 337 20.71 -0.81 11.93
C LEU A 337 21.62 -1.54 12.93
N TYR A 338 21.30 -1.43 14.21
CA TYR A 338 21.80 -2.26 15.29
C TYR A 338 20.96 -3.55 15.38
N PRO A 339 21.43 -4.59 16.11
CA PRO A 339 20.67 -5.83 16.27
C PRO A 339 19.26 -5.67 16.86
N THR A 340 19.02 -4.63 17.65
CA THR A 340 17.75 -4.40 18.36
C THR A 340 17.23 -2.96 18.21
N HIS A 341 17.81 -2.16 17.31
CA HIS A 341 17.49 -0.74 17.21
C HIS A 341 17.85 -0.19 15.83
N ILE A 342 17.07 0.76 15.33
CA ILE A 342 17.45 1.58 14.18
C ILE A 342 17.51 3.05 14.57
N THR A 343 18.53 3.73 14.05
CA THR A 343 18.73 5.16 14.26
C THR A 343 19.28 5.83 13.01
N MET A 344 19.36 7.16 13.06
CA MET A 344 19.77 7.98 11.92
C MET A 344 21.07 8.72 12.24
N ALA A 345 21.85 9.00 11.20
CA ALA A 345 22.90 9.99 11.27
C ALA A 345 22.83 10.95 10.09
N VAL A 346 23.10 12.22 10.38
CA VAL A 346 22.97 13.33 9.42
C VAL A 346 24.35 13.93 9.17
N GLN A 347 24.63 14.28 7.92
CA GLN A 347 25.83 15.05 7.59
C GLN A 347 25.59 16.53 7.90
N PHE A 348 26.42 17.08 8.77
CA PHE A 348 26.47 18.52 9.09
C PHE A 348 27.71 19.15 8.47
N ASP A 349 27.71 20.47 8.29
CA ASP A 349 28.88 21.22 7.84
C ASP A 349 30.10 21.02 8.76
N LYS A 350 29.83 20.85 10.06
CA LYS A 350 30.82 20.55 11.09
C LYS A 350 30.36 19.32 11.87
N PRO A 351 31.19 18.27 11.98
CA PRO A 351 30.85 17.10 12.79
C PRO A 351 30.53 17.47 14.24
N ILE A 352 29.51 16.84 14.79
CA ILE A 352 29.06 17.02 16.17
C ILE A 352 29.14 15.68 16.91
N GLY A 353 29.73 15.69 18.11
CA GLY A 353 29.84 14.49 18.95
C GLY A 353 30.71 13.41 18.32
N GLN A 354 30.31 12.14 18.50
CA GLN A 354 31.06 11.01 17.95
C GLN A 354 30.80 10.88 16.44
N PRO A 355 31.84 11.05 15.58
CA PRO A 355 31.66 11.01 14.14
C PRO A 355 31.55 9.58 13.62
N ILE A 356 30.73 9.40 12.58
CA ILE A 356 30.62 8.17 11.79
C ILE A 356 31.23 8.44 10.41
N GLN A 357 32.19 7.62 10.00
CA GLN A 357 32.77 7.71 8.65
C GLN A 357 32.09 6.72 7.72
N TYR A 358 31.56 7.21 6.60
CA TYR A 358 30.99 6.35 5.56
C TYR A 358 31.22 6.96 4.18
N LYS A 359 31.80 6.17 3.27
CA LYS A 359 32.11 6.58 1.88
C LYS A 359 32.82 7.95 1.78
N GLY A 360 33.76 8.23 2.68
CA GLY A 360 34.54 9.47 2.70
C GLY A 360 33.81 10.69 3.28
N LYS A 361 32.60 10.51 3.82
CA LYS A 361 31.81 11.56 4.48
C LYS A 361 31.67 11.29 5.98
N THR A 362 31.53 12.37 6.74
CA THR A 362 31.36 12.31 8.20
C THR A 362 29.93 12.65 8.59
N TYR A 363 29.31 11.79 9.39
CA TYR A 363 27.94 11.93 9.87
C TYR A 363 27.93 11.99 11.41
N SER A 364 26.90 12.62 11.96
CA SER A 364 26.64 12.68 13.40
C SER A 364 25.35 11.96 13.74
N PHE A 365 25.36 11.15 14.80
CA PHE A 365 24.17 10.49 15.32
C PHE A 365 23.03 11.50 15.58
N CYS A 366 21.82 11.16 15.16
CA CYS A 366 20.58 11.88 15.41
C CYS A 366 19.53 10.85 15.81
N GLU A 367 19.42 10.60 17.11
CA GLU A 367 18.66 9.50 17.69
C GLU A 367 17.19 9.89 17.95
N PRO A 368 16.21 9.50 17.11
CA PRO A 368 14.84 10.02 17.21
C PRO A 368 13.96 9.25 18.19
N THR A 369 14.46 8.22 18.89
CA THR A 369 13.59 7.24 19.56
C THR A 369 13.54 7.28 21.09
N PRO A 370 14.63 7.03 21.83
CA PRO A 370 14.58 6.78 23.26
C PRO A 370 14.04 7.99 24.02
N GLN A 371 12.92 7.80 24.73
CA GLN A 371 12.32 8.84 25.57
C GLN A 371 12.91 8.87 26.98
N LYS A 372 13.46 7.74 27.44
CA LYS A 372 14.09 7.59 28.77
C LYS A 372 15.39 8.38 28.90
N GLU A 373 16.05 8.67 27.78
CA GLU A 373 17.31 9.39 27.74
C GLU A 373 17.17 10.69 26.93
N ASN A 374 17.70 11.79 27.47
CA ASN A 374 17.75 13.07 26.75
C ASN A 374 19.04 13.18 25.92
N LEU A 375 19.11 12.40 24.83
CA LEU A 375 20.27 12.38 23.94
C LEU A 375 20.31 13.61 23.03
N SER A 376 21.46 14.26 22.96
CA SER A 376 21.78 15.35 22.02
C SER A 376 22.31 14.81 20.69
N ILE A 377 22.34 15.64 19.65
CA ILE A 377 23.02 15.30 18.39
C ILE A 377 24.48 14.86 18.68
N GLY A 378 24.90 13.78 18.04
CA GLY A 378 26.22 13.18 18.19
C GLY A 378 26.36 12.24 19.39
N GLN A 379 25.25 11.96 20.10
CA GLN A 379 25.18 10.98 21.18
C GLN A 379 24.33 9.78 20.76
N VAL A 380 24.66 8.63 21.34
CA VAL A 380 23.92 7.38 21.27
C VAL A 380 23.78 6.84 22.70
N SER A 381 22.78 6.02 22.98
CA SER A 381 22.60 5.40 24.29
C SER A 381 23.82 4.56 24.69
N ALA A 382 24.06 4.43 26.00
CA ALA A 382 25.21 3.69 26.52
C ALA A 382 25.22 2.23 26.02
N ASP A 383 24.04 1.61 25.94
CA ASP A 383 23.84 0.23 25.53
C ASP A 383 24.21 -0.04 24.07
N LEU A 384 24.25 1.01 23.22
CA LEU A 384 24.57 0.89 21.80
C LEU A 384 26.00 1.32 21.45
N LYS A 385 26.73 1.95 22.38
CA LYS A 385 28.02 2.61 22.10
C LYS A 385 29.09 1.66 21.53
N ASN A 386 29.08 0.41 21.96
CA ASN A 386 30.04 -0.62 21.53
C ASN A 386 29.38 -1.77 20.75
N VAL A 387 28.13 -1.59 20.33
CA VAL A 387 27.39 -2.59 19.56
C VAL A 387 27.65 -2.34 18.08
N PRO A 388 28.01 -3.37 17.29
CA PRO A 388 28.18 -3.21 15.85
C PRO A 388 26.83 -2.88 15.18
N TYR A 389 26.87 -2.03 14.17
CA TYR A 389 25.73 -1.69 13.33
C TYR A 389 26.06 -1.89 11.85
N LYS A 390 25.02 -1.96 11.03
CA LYS A 390 25.10 -1.94 9.56
C LYS A 390 24.51 -0.65 9.03
N ILE A 391 25.11 -0.08 8.00
CA ILE A 391 24.49 1.01 7.24
C ILE A 391 23.58 0.36 6.20
N VAL A 392 22.27 0.49 6.39
CA VAL A 392 21.24 -0.20 5.59
C VAL A 392 20.60 0.69 4.53
N TYR A 393 20.77 2.01 4.65
CA TYR A 393 20.35 2.98 3.66
C TYR A 393 21.21 4.25 3.78
N ALA A 394 21.50 4.87 2.64
CA ALA A 394 22.25 6.12 2.56
C ALA A 394 21.57 7.04 1.54
N TYR A 395 21.05 8.16 2.02
CA TYR A 395 20.42 9.19 1.21
C TYR A 395 21.43 10.27 0.86
N GLU A 396 21.49 10.58 -0.43
CA GLU A 396 22.23 11.69 -0.98
C GLU A 396 21.26 12.61 -1.73
N PRO A 397 21.19 13.90 -1.38
CA PRO A 397 20.37 14.86 -2.09
C PRO A 397 20.77 14.91 -3.57
N VAL A 398 19.80 14.75 -4.46
CA VAL A 398 20.01 15.04 -5.88
C VAL A 398 20.10 16.56 -6.01
N HIS A 399 21.29 17.08 -6.33
CA HIS A 399 21.44 18.49 -6.69
C HIS A 399 20.57 18.75 -7.93
N LYS A 400 19.50 19.53 -7.76
CA LYS A 400 18.68 20.04 -8.86
C LYS A 400 19.37 21.21 -9.54
#